data_AF-A0A383DLP1-F1
#
_entry.id   AF-A0A383DLP1-F1
#
_cell.length_a   1.000
_cell.length_b   1.000
_cell.length_c   1.000
_cell.angle_alpha   90.00
_cell.angle_beta   90.00
_cell.angle_gamma   90.00
#
_symmetry.space_group_name_H-M   'P 1'
#
loop_
_entity.id
_entity.type
_entity.pdbx_description
1 polymer ?
#
loop_
_entity_poly.entity_id
_entity_poly.type
_entity_poly.pdbx_seq_one_letter_code
_entity_poly.pdbx_strand_id
1 'polypeptide(L)'
;MHLYIMVTPQLSDNLAITNVVLLSEILLPNHAIELEVAVKNTGQTAKDNILLQLVIDNITVGQQMISLPVENKKSFFFTTTLPETGMHSAMVELDSDERTADDRYFFNLNIPDQRNIALISNSQEESYYIHESLKALNKSGELLTISEFISLDDPNLRLDNQDAVFIISPGILANVRDSKLEEYLYMGGHLIILPGFNSKPADYSIVNSISPDIIGGNYRNLIFSEVLGDSF
;
A
#
# COMPACT_ATOMS: atom_id res chain seq x y z
N MET A 1 51.88 -15.12 0.13
CA MET A 1 50.48 -15.35 0.53
C MET A 1 50.30 -14.73 1.91
N HIS A 2 49.35 -13.81 2.08
CA HIS A 2 49.14 -13.12 3.36
C HIS A 2 47.73 -13.47 3.84
N LEU A 3 47.65 -14.06 5.03
CA LEU A 3 46.41 -14.42 5.71
C LEU A 3 46.32 -13.54 6.95
N TYR A 4 45.20 -12.83 7.08
CA TYR A 4 44.89 -12.02 8.25
C TYR A 4 43.66 -12.62 8.93
N ILE A 5 43.77 -12.84 10.24
CA ILE A 5 42.67 -13.31 11.08
C ILE A 5 42.44 -12.23 12.14
N MET A 6 41.19 -11.76 12.24
CA MET A 6 40.74 -10.97 13.37
C MET A 6 39.95 -11.87 14.32
N VAL A 7 40.31 -11.82 15.59
CA VAL A 7 39.53 -12.41 16.68
C VAL A 7 39.03 -11.26 17.53
N THR A 8 37.71 -11.11 17.63
CA THR A 8 37.08 -10.15 18.52
C THR A 8 36.73 -10.83 19.84
N PRO A 9 36.99 -10.21 21.00
CA PRO A 9 36.55 -10.75 22.27
C PRO A 9 35.03 -10.84 22.31
N GLN A 10 34.52 -11.88 22.97
CA GLN A 10 33.09 -12.01 23.23
C GLN A 10 32.68 -10.94 24.24
N LEU A 11 31.53 -10.32 24.03
CA LEU A 11 31.01 -9.32 24.96
C LEU A 11 30.56 -9.98 26.26
N SER A 12 30.72 -9.27 27.37
CA SER A 12 30.24 -9.74 28.67
C SER A 12 28.75 -9.44 28.80
N ASP A 13 28.36 -8.24 28.38
CA ASP A 13 27.02 -7.69 28.52
C ASP A 13 26.53 -7.20 27.14
N ASN A 14 25.60 -7.93 26.52
CA ASN A 14 25.00 -7.52 25.25
C ASN A 14 23.63 -8.13 24.94
N LEU A 15 22.66 -7.29 24.56
CA LEU A 15 21.44 -7.67 23.87
C LEU A 15 21.41 -7.04 22.48
N ALA A 16 21.06 -7.83 21.47
CA ALA A 16 20.96 -7.37 20.10
C ALA A 16 19.51 -7.44 19.62
N ILE A 17 19.00 -6.36 19.03
CA ILE A 17 17.78 -6.43 18.23
C ILE A 17 18.15 -7.04 16.88
N THR A 18 17.69 -8.25 16.64
CA THR A 18 18.10 -9.03 15.46
C THR A 18 17.13 -8.92 14.29
N ASN A 19 15.85 -8.63 14.56
CA ASN A 19 14.84 -8.50 13.53
C ASN A 19 13.60 -7.76 14.03
N VAL A 20 12.90 -7.09 13.12
CA VAL A 20 11.55 -6.55 13.31
C VAL A 20 10.69 -7.02 12.15
N VAL A 21 9.54 -7.62 12.44
CA VAL A 21 8.58 -8.11 11.45
C VAL A 21 7.26 -7.40 11.65
N LEU A 22 6.74 -6.79 10.60
CA LEU A 22 5.38 -6.29 10.56
C LEU A 22 4.43 -7.46 10.31
N LEU A 23 3.50 -7.70 11.26
CA LEU A 23 2.52 -8.77 11.17
C LEU A 23 1.24 -8.32 10.44
N SER A 24 0.93 -7.03 10.47
CA SER A 24 -0.19 -6.45 9.73
C SER A 24 0.11 -6.39 8.23
N GLU A 25 -0.71 -7.05 7.40
CA GLU A 25 -0.55 -7.01 5.93
C GLU A 25 -0.99 -5.68 5.31
N ILE A 26 -2.02 -5.06 5.87
CA ILE A 26 -2.58 -3.77 5.43
C ILE A 26 -2.48 -2.79 6.58
N LEU A 27 -1.86 -1.64 6.33
CA LEU A 27 -1.79 -0.55 7.28
C LEU A 27 -2.86 0.48 6.95
N LEU A 28 -3.63 0.86 7.97
CA LEU A 28 -4.73 1.81 7.84
C LEU A 28 -4.66 2.81 8.99
N PRO A 29 -5.08 4.07 8.75
CA PRO A 29 -5.23 5.05 9.82
C PRO A 29 -6.12 4.51 10.94
N ASN A 30 -5.70 4.70 12.19
CA ASN A 30 -6.40 4.32 13.40
C ASN A 30 -6.68 2.81 13.59
N HIS A 31 -6.10 1.95 12.77
CA HIS A 31 -6.18 0.49 12.94
C HIS A 31 -4.98 -0.07 13.69
N ALA A 32 -5.14 -1.25 14.28
CA ALA A 32 -4.09 -1.93 15.02
C ALA A 32 -2.95 -2.36 14.08
N ILE A 33 -1.74 -1.92 14.43
CA ILE A 33 -0.48 -2.29 13.80
C ILE A 33 0.23 -3.24 14.75
N GLU A 34 0.47 -4.47 14.29
CA GLU A 34 1.12 -5.51 15.09
C GLU A 34 2.54 -5.76 14.58
N LEU A 35 3.51 -5.76 15.51
CA LEU A 35 4.93 -5.92 15.24
C LEU A 35 5.51 -7.03 16.11
N GLU A 36 6.33 -7.89 15.53
CA GLU A 36 7.17 -8.85 16.23
C GLU A 36 8.63 -8.38 16.22
N VAL A 37 9.24 -8.29 17.40
CA VAL A 37 10.63 -7.89 17.59
C VAL A 37 11.41 -9.07 18.14
N ALA A 38 12.45 -9.50 17.45
CA ALA A 38 13.32 -10.58 17.89
C ALA A 38 14.59 -10.04 18.55
N VAL A 39 14.75 -10.30 19.84
CA VAL A 39 15.93 -9.91 20.62
C VAL A 39 16.77 -11.15 20.93
N LYS A 40 18.09 -11.03 20.82
CA LYS A 40 19.05 -12.09 21.17
C LYS A 40 20.00 -11.59 22.26
N ASN A 41 20.22 -12.41 23.28
CA ASN A 41 21.35 -12.22 24.19
C ASN A 41 22.62 -12.77 23.56
N THR A 42 23.60 -11.90 23.28
CA THR A 42 24.91 -12.25 22.73
C THR A 42 26.05 -11.99 23.71
N GLY A 43 25.72 -11.59 24.93
CA GLY A 43 26.64 -11.49 26.05
C GLY A 43 26.84 -12.82 26.77
N GLN A 44 27.54 -12.77 27.90
CA GLN A 44 27.84 -13.92 28.76
C GLN A 44 27.01 -13.93 30.04
N THR A 45 26.22 -12.89 30.29
CA THR A 45 25.36 -12.76 31.47
C THR A 45 23.89 -12.79 31.10
N ALA A 46 23.06 -13.35 31.98
CA ALA A 46 21.62 -13.25 31.83
C ALA A 46 21.18 -11.80 32.06
N LYS A 47 20.15 -11.37 31.33
CA LYS A 47 19.61 -10.03 31.40
C LYS A 47 18.21 -10.07 31.97
N ASP A 48 17.98 -9.24 32.97
CA ASP A 48 16.70 -9.13 33.65
C ASP A 48 16.20 -7.70 33.68
N ASN A 49 14.91 -7.53 33.40
CA ASN A 49 14.23 -6.24 33.44
C ASN A 49 14.94 -5.15 32.61
N ILE A 50 15.25 -5.45 31.35
CA ILE A 50 15.73 -4.46 30.38
C ILE A 50 14.53 -3.82 29.68
N LEU A 51 14.57 -2.50 29.48
CA LEU A 51 13.51 -1.80 28.77
C LEU A 51 13.65 -2.00 27.26
N LEU A 52 12.56 -2.42 26.61
CA LEU A 52 12.42 -2.49 25.15
C LEU A 52 11.30 -1.53 24.73
N GLN A 53 11.61 -0.58 23.85
CA GLN A 53 10.66 0.47 23.45
C GLN A 53 10.44 0.47 21.93
N LEU A 54 9.20 0.73 21.53
CA LEU A 54 8.83 1.07 20.16
C LEU A 54 8.62 2.57 20.08
N VAL A 55 9.38 3.22 19.22
CA VAL A 55 9.35 4.66 18.98
C VAL A 55 8.93 4.91 17.52
N ILE A 56 7.92 5.74 17.31
CA ILE A 56 7.45 6.15 15.98
C ILE A 56 7.35 7.67 15.96
N ASP A 57 7.92 8.31 14.95
CA ASP A 57 7.98 9.77 14.79
C ASP A 57 8.46 10.50 16.06
N ASN A 58 9.50 9.93 16.69
CA ASN A 58 10.10 10.39 17.94
C ASN A 58 9.18 10.32 19.18
N ILE A 59 8.08 9.56 19.10
CA ILE A 59 7.16 9.31 20.21
C ILE A 59 7.24 7.84 20.61
N THR A 60 7.44 7.57 21.91
CA THR A 60 7.32 6.21 22.45
C THR A 60 5.87 5.76 22.42
N VAL A 61 5.55 4.84 21.52
CA VAL A 61 4.18 4.31 21.34
C VAL A 61 3.97 2.96 22.02
N GLY A 62 5.03 2.33 22.51
CA GLY A 62 4.97 1.08 23.26
C GLY A 62 6.24 0.83 24.06
N GLN A 63 6.11 0.13 25.20
CA GLN A 63 7.24 -0.27 26.03
C GLN A 63 6.95 -1.57 26.77
N GLN A 64 7.98 -2.38 26.98
CA GLN A 64 7.89 -3.61 27.77
C GLN A 64 9.22 -3.92 28.47
N MET A 65 9.14 -4.54 29.65
CA MET A 65 10.31 -5.05 30.36
C MET A 65 10.60 -6.47 29.90
N ILE A 66 11.83 -6.75 29.49
CA ILE A 66 12.25 -8.05 28.97
C ILE A 66 13.35 -8.67 29.82
N SER A 67 13.34 -10.00 29.89
CA SER A 67 14.40 -10.82 30.49
C SER A 67 14.80 -11.91 29.51
N LEU A 68 16.11 -12.09 29.29
CA LEU A 68 16.68 -13.10 28.40
C LEU A 68 17.87 -13.81 29.07
N PRO A 69 17.83 -15.15 29.17
CA PRO A 69 19.01 -15.94 29.50
C PRO A 69 20.13 -15.81 28.46
N VAL A 70 21.33 -16.22 28.84
CA VAL A 70 22.52 -16.29 27.97
C VAL A 70 22.25 -17.14 26.73
N GLU A 71 22.72 -16.71 25.56
CA GLU A 71 22.56 -17.36 24.24
C GLU A 71 21.10 -17.62 23.83
N ASN A 72 20.13 -16.98 24.48
CA ASN A 72 18.72 -17.12 24.13
C ASN A 72 18.31 -16.07 23.09
N LYS A 73 17.38 -16.46 22.20
CA LYS A 73 16.67 -15.57 21.29
C LYS A 73 15.19 -15.67 21.57
N LYS A 74 14.53 -14.53 21.77
CA LYS A 74 13.10 -14.46 22.07
C LYS A 74 12.43 -13.34 21.27
N SER A 75 11.17 -13.58 20.91
CA SER A 75 10.32 -12.60 20.25
C SER A 75 9.40 -11.89 21.24
N PHE A 76 9.16 -10.62 20.97
CA PHE A 76 8.32 -9.72 21.74
C PHE A 76 7.36 -9.01 20.80
N PHE A 77 6.11 -8.81 21.25
CA PHE A 77 5.06 -8.27 20.40
C PHE A 77 4.68 -6.87 20.85
N PHE A 78 4.46 -5.99 19.88
CA PHE A 78 3.90 -4.66 20.10
C PHE A 78 2.62 -4.51 19.29
N THR A 79 1.65 -3.79 19.86
CA THR A 79 0.44 -3.36 19.17
C THR A 79 0.31 -1.85 19.35
N THR A 80 0.14 -1.13 18.26
CA THR A 80 -0.02 0.34 18.27
C THR A 80 -1.04 0.78 17.22
N THR A 81 -1.35 2.07 17.17
CA THR A 81 -2.19 2.68 16.13
C THR A 81 -1.57 4.03 15.71
N LEU A 82 -1.71 4.38 14.44
CA LEU A 82 -1.24 5.66 13.90
C LEU A 82 -2.41 6.39 13.22
N PRO A 83 -2.64 7.68 13.53
CA PRO A 83 -3.81 8.39 13.02
C PRO A 83 -3.63 8.98 11.63
N GLU A 84 -2.40 9.26 11.23
CA GLU A 84 -2.08 9.92 9.96
C GLU A 84 -1.66 8.92 8.89
N THR A 85 -1.89 9.28 7.63
CA THR A 85 -1.34 8.58 6.48
C THR A 85 0.09 9.06 6.19
N GLY A 86 0.79 8.34 5.31
CA GLY A 86 2.13 8.65 4.86
C GLY A 86 3.20 7.78 5.50
N MET A 87 4.43 8.30 5.44
CA MET A 87 5.63 7.60 5.88
C MET A 87 5.99 7.99 7.31
N HIS A 88 6.03 7.01 8.19
CA HIS A 88 6.40 7.16 9.59
C HIS A 88 7.77 6.54 9.85
N SER A 89 8.64 7.29 10.50
CA SER A 89 9.97 6.82 10.89
C SER A 89 9.85 6.04 12.19
N ALA A 90 10.25 4.77 12.19
CA ALA A 90 10.09 3.89 13.33
C ALA A 90 11.43 3.30 13.79
N MET A 91 11.51 3.02 15.08
CA MET A 91 12.66 2.37 15.70
C MET A 91 12.20 1.51 16.86
N VAL A 92 12.87 0.38 17.05
CA VAL A 92 12.86 -0.33 18.32
C VAL A 92 14.21 -0.09 19.02
N GLU A 93 14.17 0.18 20.32
CA GLU A 93 15.36 0.47 21.12
C GLU A 93 15.42 -0.31 22.43
N LEU A 94 16.64 -0.63 22.85
CA LEU A 94 17.02 -1.19 24.15
C LEU A 94 17.83 -0.17 24.96
N ASP A 95 17.91 -0.39 26.28
CA ASP A 95 18.88 0.30 27.13
C ASP A 95 20.31 0.04 26.66
N SER A 96 21.18 1.07 26.73
CA SER A 96 22.55 0.95 26.22
C SER A 96 23.42 -0.04 27.00
N ASP A 97 24.14 -0.90 26.26
CA ASP A 97 25.08 -1.87 26.80
C ASP A 97 26.51 -1.74 26.19
N GLU A 98 27.33 -2.82 26.23
CA GLU A 98 28.70 -2.80 25.69
C GLU A 98 28.76 -2.55 24.17
N ARG A 99 27.67 -2.75 23.42
CA ARG A 99 27.58 -2.42 22.01
C ARG A 99 26.30 -1.65 21.67
N THR A 100 26.44 -0.33 21.73
CA THR A 100 25.38 0.59 21.29
C THR A 100 24.91 0.50 19.83
N ALA A 101 25.59 -0.26 18.98
CA ALA A 101 25.29 -0.33 17.55
C ALA A 101 24.15 -1.30 17.20
N ASP A 102 23.86 -2.27 18.06
CA ASP A 102 22.78 -3.28 17.92
C ASP A 102 21.63 -3.10 18.92
N ASP A 103 21.69 -2.06 19.74
CA ASP A 103 20.60 -1.64 20.64
C ASP A 103 19.40 -1.05 19.90
N ARG A 104 19.58 -0.64 18.64
CA ARG A 104 18.58 0.10 17.87
C ARG A 104 18.37 -0.51 16.49
N TYR A 105 17.10 -0.68 16.12
CA TYR A 105 16.69 -1.16 14.81
C TYR A 105 15.71 -0.19 14.17
N PHE A 106 16.10 0.43 13.06
CA PHE A 106 15.31 1.42 12.33
C PHE A 106 14.54 0.80 11.17
N PHE A 107 13.31 1.25 10.96
CA PHE A 107 12.45 0.83 9.86
C PHE A 107 11.44 1.94 9.55
N ASN A 108 10.73 1.82 8.42
CA ASN A 108 9.67 2.76 8.05
C ASN A 108 8.34 2.02 7.99
N LEU A 109 7.28 2.69 8.42
CA LEU A 109 5.90 2.27 8.21
C LEU A 109 5.28 3.22 7.19
N ASN A 110 4.62 2.67 6.17
CA ASN A 110 3.93 3.47 5.17
C ASN A 110 2.44 3.18 5.24
N ILE A 111 1.66 4.13 5.75
CA ILE A 111 0.20 4.07 5.75
C ILE A 111 -0.26 4.74 4.46
N PRO A 112 -0.77 3.98 3.47
CA PRO A 112 -1.13 4.57 2.20
C PRO A 112 -2.25 5.60 2.36
N ASP A 113 -2.18 6.67 1.58
CA ASP A 113 -3.30 7.60 1.41
C ASP A 113 -4.50 6.90 0.75
N GLN A 114 -5.69 7.47 0.95
CA GLN A 114 -6.88 7.06 0.21
C GLN A 114 -6.65 7.28 -1.29
N ARG A 115 -7.01 6.28 -2.09
CA ARG A 115 -6.96 6.36 -3.55
C ARG A 115 -8.23 7.00 -4.08
N ASN A 116 -8.07 8.07 -4.84
CA ASN A 116 -9.17 8.74 -5.52
C ASN A 116 -9.54 7.98 -6.79
N ILE A 117 -10.80 7.55 -6.84
CA ILE A 117 -11.38 6.83 -7.97
C ILE A 117 -12.49 7.69 -8.56
N ALA A 118 -12.39 7.97 -9.87
CA ALA A 118 -13.49 8.56 -10.63
C ALA A 118 -14.21 7.47 -11.44
N LEU A 119 -15.52 7.34 -11.23
CA LEU A 119 -16.42 6.53 -12.05
C LEU A 119 -17.15 7.44 -13.03
N ILE A 120 -17.00 7.18 -14.31
CA ILE A 120 -17.61 7.95 -15.39
C ILE A 120 -18.53 7.03 -16.19
N SER A 121 -19.83 7.35 -16.22
CA SER A 121 -20.86 6.57 -16.88
C SER A 121 -21.90 7.49 -17.54
N ASN A 122 -22.81 6.95 -18.37
CA ASN A 122 -23.89 7.77 -18.94
C ASN A 122 -25.04 8.01 -17.95
N SER A 123 -25.14 7.19 -16.91
CA SER A 123 -26.10 7.34 -15.82
C SER A 123 -25.63 6.59 -14.56
N GLN A 124 -26.24 6.90 -13.42
CA GLN A 124 -25.91 6.24 -12.15
C GLN A 124 -26.31 4.75 -12.14
N GLU A 125 -27.34 4.37 -12.89
CA GLU A 125 -27.74 2.96 -13.04
C GLU A 125 -26.67 2.14 -13.78
N GLU A 126 -25.95 2.76 -14.71
CA GLU A 126 -24.86 2.11 -15.46
C GLU A 126 -23.62 1.89 -14.59
N SER A 127 -23.33 2.79 -13.64
CA SER A 127 -22.23 2.62 -12.68
C SER A 127 -22.57 1.78 -11.46
N TYR A 128 -23.85 1.51 -11.19
CA TYR A 128 -24.35 0.92 -9.95
C TYR A 128 -23.52 -0.28 -9.46
N TYR A 129 -23.35 -1.32 -10.29
CA TYR A 129 -22.67 -2.53 -9.85
C TYR A 129 -21.19 -2.33 -9.57
N ILE A 130 -20.50 -1.51 -10.35
CA ILE A 130 -19.09 -1.19 -10.14
C ILE A 130 -18.94 -0.33 -8.88
N HIS A 131 -19.79 0.67 -8.71
CA HIS A 131 -19.82 1.52 -7.53
C HIS A 131 -20.07 0.71 -6.25
N GLU A 132 -21.07 -0.17 -6.23
CA GLU A 132 -21.35 -1.03 -5.07
C GLU A 132 -20.24 -2.06 -4.82
N SER A 133 -19.60 -2.57 -5.86
CA SER A 133 -18.43 -3.46 -5.73
C SER A 133 -17.24 -2.72 -5.10
N LEU A 134 -16.92 -1.51 -5.57
CA LEU A 134 -15.86 -0.68 -5.00
C LEU A 134 -16.18 -0.27 -3.56
N LYS A 135 -17.43 0.07 -3.26
CA LYS A 135 -17.88 0.32 -1.88
C LYS A 135 -17.72 -0.90 -0.99
N ALA A 136 -18.09 -2.08 -1.47
CA ALA A 136 -17.94 -3.33 -0.72
C ALA A 136 -16.47 -3.62 -0.41
N LEU A 137 -15.58 -3.44 -1.40
CA LEU A 137 -14.12 -3.53 -1.21
C LEU A 137 -13.62 -2.49 -0.19
N ASN A 138 -14.22 -1.31 -0.16
CA ASN A 138 -13.80 -0.23 0.72
C ASN A 138 -14.26 -0.37 2.18
N LYS A 139 -15.18 -1.29 2.50
CA LYS A 139 -15.78 -1.40 3.85
C LYS A 139 -14.79 -1.72 4.96
N SER A 140 -13.72 -2.45 4.65
CA SER A 140 -12.77 -2.94 5.66
C SER A 140 -11.60 -2.00 5.91
N GLY A 141 -11.37 -0.99 5.06
CA GLY A 141 -10.19 -0.16 5.18
C GLY A 141 -10.30 1.30 4.77
N GLU A 142 -11.43 1.75 4.22
CA GLU A 142 -11.60 3.14 3.76
C GLU A 142 -10.42 3.62 2.89
N LEU A 143 -9.83 2.71 2.10
CA LEU A 143 -8.67 2.97 1.25
C LEU A 143 -9.02 3.71 -0.03
N LEU A 144 -10.31 3.83 -0.37
CA LEU A 144 -10.79 4.41 -1.62
C LEU A 144 -11.72 5.59 -1.34
N THR A 145 -11.55 6.66 -2.10
CA THR A 145 -12.51 7.77 -2.19
C THR A 145 -13.13 7.71 -3.58
N ILE A 146 -14.42 7.39 -3.65
CA ILE A 146 -15.13 7.12 -4.91
C ILE A 146 -15.98 8.33 -5.27
N SER A 147 -15.79 8.86 -6.47
CA SER A 147 -16.56 9.97 -7.04
C SER A 147 -17.22 9.54 -8.36
N GLU A 148 -18.48 9.91 -8.56
CA GLU A 148 -19.25 9.55 -9.76
C GLU A 148 -19.50 10.78 -10.63
N PHE A 149 -19.34 10.63 -11.95
CA PHE A 149 -19.54 11.68 -12.94
C PHE A 149 -20.30 11.12 -14.15
N ILE A 150 -21.14 11.95 -14.77
CA ILE A 150 -21.89 11.57 -15.98
C ILE A 150 -21.11 11.93 -17.27
N SER A 151 -20.06 12.75 -17.15
CA SER A 151 -19.29 13.25 -18.28
C SER A 151 -17.84 13.55 -17.90
N LEU A 152 -16.93 13.36 -18.86
CA LEU A 152 -15.52 13.77 -18.78
C LEU A 152 -15.33 15.30 -18.79
N ASP A 153 -16.35 16.05 -19.18
CA ASP A 153 -16.35 17.51 -19.18
C ASP A 153 -17.03 18.11 -17.94
N ASP A 154 -17.38 17.30 -16.94
CA ASP A 154 -17.90 17.82 -15.67
C ASP A 154 -16.91 18.85 -15.08
N PRO A 155 -17.36 20.07 -14.75
CA PRO A 155 -16.46 21.12 -14.26
C PRO A 155 -15.80 20.78 -12.92
N ASN A 156 -16.37 19.85 -12.15
CA ASN A 156 -15.82 19.37 -10.87
C ASN A 156 -14.85 18.20 -11.05
N LEU A 157 -14.80 17.56 -12.23
CA LEU A 157 -13.84 16.50 -12.51
C LEU A 157 -12.43 17.11 -12.67
N ARG A 158 -11.50 16.56 -11.90
CA ARG A 158 -10.06 16.88 -11.92
C ARG A 158 -9.30 15.56 -12.06
N LEU A 159 -8.94 15.20 -13.29
CA LEU A 159 -8.30 13.92 -13.63
C LEU A 159 -6.92 13.79 -12.97
N ASP A 160 -6.19 14.89 -12.87
CA ASP A 160 -4.90 15.02 -12.19
C ASP A 160 -4.93 14.64 -10.70
N ASN A 161 -6.11 14.67 -10.07
CA ASN A 161 -6.30 14.26 -8.68
C ASN A 161 -6.76 12.80 -8.52
N GLN A 162 -6.95 12.05 -9.62
CA GLN A 162 -7.47 10.67 -9.57
C GLN A 162 -6.35 9.65 -9.70
N ASP A 163 -6.25 8.70 -8.77
CA ASP A 163 -5.35 7.56 -8.91
C ASP A 163 -5.82 6.61 -10.01
N ALA A 164 -7.14 6.45 -10.18
CA ALA A 164 -7.70 5.70 -11.29
C ALA A 164 -9.04 6.29 -11.79
N VAL A 165 -9.27 6.16 -13.09
CA VAL A 165 -10.48 6.57 -13.77
C VAL A 165 -11.13 5.36 -14.42
N PHE A 166 -12.36 5.07 -14.04
CA PHE A 166 -13.21 4.05 -14.61
C PHE A 166 -14.15 4.71 -15.62
N ILE A 167 -14.16 4.22 -16.86
CA ILE A 167 -15.11 4.62 -17.89
C ILE A 167 -16.01 3.44 -18.21
N ILE A 168 -17.29 3.59 -17.92
CA ILE A 168 -18.31 2.59 -18.23
C ILE A 168 -19.03 3.05 -19.49
N SER A 169 -19.01 2.18 -20.50
CA SER A 169 -19.33 2.48 -21.90
C SER A 169 -18.26 3.33 -22.60
N PRO A 170 -17.46 2.76 -23.53
CA PRO A 170 -16.43 3.49 -24.24
C PRO A 170 -16.98 4.61 -25.13
N GLY A 171 -18.28 4.61 -25.48
CA GLY A 171 -18.92 5.69 -26.23
C GLY A 171 -18.78 7.07 -25.58
N ILE A 172 -18.58 7.16 -24.26
CA ILE A 172 -18.31 8.43 -23.55
C ILE A 172 -17.04 9.10 -24.07
N LEU A 173 -16.07 8.30 -24.52
CA LEU A 173 -14.79 8.77 -25.05
C LEU A 173 -14.93 9.50 -26.39
N ALA A 174 -16.03 9.28 -27.13
CA ALA A 174 -16.25 9.95 -28.41
C ALA A 174 -16.37 11.48 -28.29
N ASN A 175 -16.70 11.97 -27.10
CA ASN A 175 -16.82 13.39 -26.80
C ASN A 175 -15.54 14.00 -26.20
N VAL A 176 -14.50 13.20 -25.99
CA VAL A 176 -13.27 13.64 -25.33
C VAL A 176 -12.44 14.46 -26.29
N ARG A 177 -12.06 15.66 -25.85
CA ARG A 177 -10.99 16.43 -26.50
C ARG A 177 -9.67 15.78 -26.09
N ASP A 178 -9.00 15.18 -27.06
CA ASP A 178 -7.85 14.26 -26.93
C ASP A 178 -6.81 14.62 -25.85
N SER A 179 -6.56 15.90 -25.57
CA SER A 179 -5.46 16.33 -24.69
C SER A 179 -5.60 15.96 -23.21
N LYS A 180 -6.82 15.91 -22.64
CA LYS A 180 -6.97 15.75 -21.16
C LYS A 180 -6.64 14.34 -20.68
N LEU A 181 -7.14 13.33 -21.39
CA LEU A 181 -6.98 11.94 -21.00
C LEU A 181 -5.59 11.41 -21.35
N GLU A 182 -5.02 11.91 -22.46
CA GLU A 182 -3.65 11.64 -22.83
C GLU A 182 -2.66 12.18 -21.77
N GLU A 183 -2.81 13.43 -21.34
CA GLU A 183 -2.00 14.02 -20.27
C GLU A 183 -2.09 13.23 -18.97
N TYR A 184 -3.31 12.85 -18.57
CA TYR A 184 -3.55 11.99 -17.40
C TYR A 184 -2.75 10.68 -17.46
N LEU A 185 -2.78 9.98 -18.59
CA LEU A 185 -2.04 8.74 -18.79
C LEU A 185 -0.52 8.95 -18.78
N TYR A 186 -0.03 10.03 -19.39
CA TYR A 186 1.40 10.37 -19.38
C TYR A 186 1.92 10.68 -17.97
N MET A 187 1.08 11.22 -17.09
CA MET A 187 1.42 11.46 -15.68
C MET A 187 1.39 10.18 -14.82
N GLY A 188 1.12 9.01 -15.41
CA GLY A 188 1.06 7.72 -14.73
C GLY A 188 -0.33 7.34 -14.20
N GLY A 189 -1.37 8.08 -14.61
CA GLY A 189 -2.75 7.77 -14.27
C GLY A 189 -3.22 6.42 -14.83
N HIS A 190 -4.20 5.81 -14.17
CA HIS A 190 -4.74 4.51 -14.55
C HIS A 190 -6.13 4.64 -15.16
N LEU A 191 -6.29 4.19 -16.40
CA LEU A 191 -7.58 4.17 -17.09
C LEU A 191 -8.12 2.75 -17.21
N ILE A 192 -9.34 2.54 -16.71
CA ILE A 192 -10.03 1.24 -16.73
C ILE A 192 -11.33 1.42 -17.52
N ILE A 193 -11.46 0.71 -18.64
CA ILE A 193 -12.64 0.83 -19.52
C ILE A 193 -13.47 -0.45 -19.42
N LEU A 194 -14.73 -0.29 -19.06
CA LEU A 194 -15.68 -1.38 -18.89
C LEU A 194 -16.85 -1.25 -19.88
N PRO A 195 -17.42 -2.37 -20.35
CA PRO A 195 -18.65 -2.31 -21.13
C PRO A 195 -19.79 -1.80 -20.27
N GLY A 196 -20.63 -0.95 -20.85
CA GLY A 196 -21.98 -0.71 -20.33
C GLY A 196 -23.03 -1.51 -21.09
N PHE A 197 -24.29 -1.38 -20.68
CA PHE A 197 -25.40 -2.24 -21.14
C PHE A 197 -25.58 -2.28 -22.67
N ASN A 198 -25.31 -1.17 -23.35
CA ASN A 198 -25.51 -1.00 -24.79
C ASN A 198 -24.19 -0.93 -25.57
N SER A 199 -23.06 -1.22 -24.93
CA SER A 199 -21.75 -1.14 -25.58
C SER A 199 -21.65 -2.15 -26.72
N LYS A 200 -21.10 -1.72 -27.85
CA LYS A 200 -20.82 -2.56 -29.02
C LYS A 200 -19.32 -2.68 -29.21
N PRO A 201 -18.83 -3.73 -29.90
CA PRO A 201 -17.38 -3.90 -30.09
C PRO A 201 -16.77 -2.75 -30.89
N ALA A 202 -17.54 -2.15 -31.81
CA ALA A 202 -17.12 -0.98 -32.58
C ALA A 202 -16.85 0.26 -31.71
N ASP A 203 -17.51 0.38 -30.56
CA ASP A 203 -17.37 1.54 -29.67
C ASP A 203 -15.98 1.61 -29.04
N TYR A 204 -15.29 0.46 -28.90
CA TYR A 204 -13.93 0.40 -28.36
C TYR A 204 -12.85 0.84 -29.34
N SER A 205 -13.20 1.05 -30.61
CA SER A 205 -12.24 1.55 -31.60
C SER A 205 -11.67 2.93 -31.21
N ILE A 206 -12.44 3.71 -30.43
CA ILE A 206 -12.03 5.00 -29.86
C ILE A 206 -10.82 4.90 -28.92
N VAL A 207 -10.57 3.74 -28.31
CA VAL A 207 -9.42 3.55 -27.41
C VAL A 207 -8.10 3.74 -28.16
N ASN A 208 -8.08 3.43 -29.47
CA ASN A 208 -6.89 3.63 -30.30
C ASN A 208 -6.55 5.12 -30.53
N SER A 209 -7.46 6.07 -30.24
CA SER A 209 -7.20 7.51 -30.43
C SER A 209 -6.72 8.23 -29.17
N ILE A 210 -6.81 7.61 -27.98
CA ILE A 210 -6.51 8.27 -26.69
C ILE A 210 -5.00 8.46 -26.48
N SER A 211 -4.19 7.47 -26.83
CA SER A 211 -2.73 7.59 -26.87
C SER A 211 -2.14 6.40 -27.65
N PRO A 212 -1.91 6.55 -28.96
CA PRO A 212 -1.42 5.46 -29.81
C PRO A 212 -0.06 4.90 -29.37
N ASP A 213 0.77 5.74 -28.74
CA ASP A 213 2.13 5.38 -28.30
C ASP A 213 2.15 4.64 -26.96
N ILE A 214 1.11 4.82 -26.12
CA ILE A 214 0.96 4.14 -24.83
C ILE A 214 0.14 2.85 -24.99
N ILE A 215 -0.86 2.86 -25.88
CA ILE A 215 -1.84 1.79 -26.04
C ILE A 215 -1.42 0.87 -27.21
N GLY A 216 -0.69 -0.19 -26.89
CA GLY A 216 -0.16 -1.15 -27.88
C GLY A 216 -1.16 -2.16 -28.47
N GLY A 217 -2.46 -2.04 -28.18
CA GLY A 217 -3.50 -3.00 -28.60
C GLY A 217 -4.28 -2.55 -29.84
N ASN A 218 -4.84 -3.49 -30.61
CA ASN A 218 -5.75 -3.19 -31.72
C ASN A 218 -7.21 -3.41 -31.29
N TYR A 219 -7.89 -2.32 -30.92
CA TYR A 219 -9.28 -2.36 -30.42
C TYR A 219 -10.33 -2.17 -31.51
N ARG A 220 -9.98 -2.33 -32.80
CA ARG A 220 -10.91 -2.11 -33.92
C ARG A 220 -11.88 -3.27 -34.17
N ASN A 221 -11.51 -4.48 -33.76
CA ASN A 221 -12.23 -5.71 -34.08
C ASN A 221 -12.36 -6.61 -32.84
N LEU A 222 -12.94 -6.09 -31.76
CA LEU A 222 -13.26 -6.91 -30.60
C LEU A 222 -14.40 -7.89 -30.93
N ILE A 223 -14.33 -9.10 -30.38
CA ILE A 223 -15.37 -10.12 -30.50
C ILE A 223 -15.98 -10.31 -29.11
N PHE A 224 -17.31 -10.29 -29.02
CA PHE A 224 -17.97 -10.68 -27.77
C PHE A 224 -17.74 -12.17 -27.52
N SER A 225 -17.13 -12.49 -26.39
CA SER A 225 -17.19 -13.84 -25.84
C SER A 225 -18.49 -14.00 -25.08
N GLU A 226 -19.43 -14.80 -25.59
CA GLU A 226 -20.52 -15.30 -24.77
C GLU A 226 -19.94 -16.28 -23.75
N VAL A 227 -20.01 -15.93 -22.46
CA VAL A 227 -19.70 -16.87 -21.39
C VAL A 227 -20.92 -17.79 -21.26
N LEU A 228 -20.85 -18.95 -21.92
CA LEU A 228 -21.88 -19.98 -21.80
C LEU A 228 -21.62 -20.82 -20.54
N GLY A 229 -22.41 -20.59 -19.48
CA GLY A 229 -22.44 -21.40 -18.26
C GLY A 229 -22.46 -20.57 -16.97
N ASP A 230 -22.91 -21.19 -15.87
CA ASP A 230 -22.88 -20.62 -14.52
C ASP A 230 -21.43 -20.36 -14.10
N SER A 231 -20.94 -19.17 -14.42
CA SER A 231 -19.60 -18.69 -14.07
C SER A 231 -19.75 -17.50 -13.13
N PHE A 232 -20.25 -17.79 -11.93
CA PHE A 232 -20.11 -16.99 -10.72
C PHE A 232 -19.75 -17.92 -9.56
#